data_AF-A0AAV5BVW3-F1
#
_entry.id   AF-A0AAV5BVW3-F1
#
_cell.length_a   1.000
_cell.length_b   1.000
_cell.length_c   1.000
_cell.angle_alpha   90.00
_cell.angle_beta   90.00
_cell.angle_gamma   90.00
#
_symmetry.space_group_name_H-M   'P 1'
#
loop_
_entity.id
_entity.type
_entity.pdbx_description
1 polymer ?
#
loop_
_entity_poly.entity_id
_entity_poly.type
_entity_poly.pdbx_seq_one_letter_code
_entity_poly.pdbx_strand_id
1 'polypeptide(L)'
;MLQCCSSNIQQWYLNFGSILKAGQSATGALLDYIIENHVAAPLLSNRAASQSISIYKLLNKMLLSMSHEQNSPFLSALTQDTHVLPDFHGNRSPMADPKAKGVICGLTLDTSEKSLALLYLATVQGIAYGTRHIVEHCNAHGHKVLICSQ
;
A
#
# COMPACT_ATOMS: atom_id res chain seq x y z
N MET A 1 -5.95 16.05 2.44
CA MET A 1 -6.84 17.21 2.24
C MET A 1 -7.85 16.81 1.17
N LEU A 2 -8.98 16.24 1.59
CA LEU A 2 -10.10 15.90 0.71
C LEU A 2 -11.08 17.07 0.80
N GLN A 3 -11.16 17.87 -0.26
CA GLN A 3 -12.10 18.97 -0.35
C GLN A 3 -13.35 18.47 -1.07
N CYS A 4 -14.34 18.03 -0.29
CA CYS A 4 -15.66 17.65 -0.81
C CYS A 4 -16.55 18.91 -0.79
N CYS A 5 -17.20 19.21 -1.92
CA CYS A 5 -18.08 20.36 -2.11
C CYS A 5 -19.08 20.53 -0.94
N SER A 6 -19.11 21.76 -0.42
CA SER A 6 -19.80 22.22 0.81
C SER A 6 -21.34 22.19 0.78
N SER A 7 -22.00 21.77 -0.29
CA SER A 7 -23.41 22.13 -0.49
C SER A 7 -24.45 21.06 -0.16
N ASN A 8 -24.12 19.87 0.36
CA ASN A 8 -25.18 18.88 0.58
C ASN A 8 -24.99 17.83 1.71
N ILE A 9 -24.37 18.22 2.82
CA ILE A 9 -24.19 17.35 4.00
C ILE A 9 -25.52 16.90 4.62
N GLN A 10 -26.56 17.73 4.59
CA GLN A 10 -27.86 17.37 5.20
C GLN A 10 -28.67 16.36 4.37
N GLN A 11 -28.56 16.40 3.04
CA GLN A 11 -29.28 15.46 2.17
C GLN A 11 -28.64 14.07 2.14
N TRP A 12 -27.35 13.98 2.52
CA TRP A 12 -26.62 12.72 2.66
C TRP A 12 -27.02 11.94 3.92
N TYR A 13 -27.30 12.63 5.03
CA TYR A 13 -27.68 12.02 6.31
C TYR A 13 -29.07 11.36 6.30
N LEU A 14 -29.98 11.85 5.46
CA LEU A 14 -31.39 11.41 5.47
C LEU A 14 -31.67 10.18 4.59
N ASN A 15 -30.79 9.82 3.65
CA ASN A 15 -31.00 8.72 2.71
C ASN A 15 -30.06 7.51 2.90
N PHE A 16 -29.04 7.60 3.77
CA PHE A 16 -28.07 6.51 4.01
C PHE A 16 -27.88 6.29 5.51
N GLY A 17 -28.78 5.51 6.12
CA GLY A 17 -28.86 5.24 7.57
C GLY A 17 -27.75 4.37 8.18
N SER A 18 -26.56 4.24 7.58
CA SER A 18 -25.41 3.61 8.26
C SER A 18 -24.07 4.08 7.69
N ILE A 19 -23.24 4.70 8.53
CA ILE A 19 -21.84 4.99 8.21
C ILE A 19 -21.06 3.68 8.34
N LEU A 20 -20.70 3.04 7.23
CA LEU A 20 -19.80 1.89 7.24
C LEU A 20 -18.34 2.36 7.33
N LYS A 21 -17.68 2.12 8.48
CA LYS A 21 -16.25 2.42 8.67
C LYS A 21 -15.37 1.21 8.34
N ALA A 22 -15.20 0.91 7.06
CA ALA A 22 -14.17 -0.04 6.62
C ALA A 22 -12.78 0.64 6.59
N GLY A 23 -11.72 -0.09 6.95
CA GLY A 23 -10.37 0.48 6.95
C GLY A 23 -9.30 -0.57 7.24
N GLN A 24 -8.08 -0.28 6.78
CA GLN A 24 -6.89 -1.10 6.99
C GLN A 24 -6.18 -0.68 8.29
N SER A 25 -5.71 -1.65 9.07
CA SER A 25 -5.22 -1.40 10.45
C SER A 25 -3.91 -0.62 10.52
N ALA A 26 -2.99 -0.82 9.56
CA ALA A 26 -1.62 -0.33 9.68
C ALA A 26 -0.99 0.02 8.32
N THR A 27 -1.60 0.92 7.55
CA THR A 27 -1.11 1.23 6.18
C THR A 27 0.24 1.95 6.17
N GLY A 28 0.33 3.14 6.80
CA GLY A 28 1.58 3.92 6.85
C GLY A 28 2.65 3.24 7.70
N ALA A 29 2.26 2.81 8.90
CA ALA A 29 3.14 2.12 9.83
C ALA A 29 3.75 0.83 9.26
N LEU A 30 3.05 0.12 8.35
CA LEU A 30 3.61 -1.05 7.67
C LEU A 30 4.71 -0.65 6.68
N LEU A 31 4.52 0.42 5.90
CA LEU A 31 5.56 0.89 4.99
C LEU A 31 6.81 1.32 5.75
N ASP A 32 6.63 2.04 6.86
CA ASP A 32 7.73 2.47 7.72
C ASP A 32 8.43 1.26 8.32
N TYR A 33 7.67 0.29 8.85
CA TYR A 33 8.22 -0.96 9.37
C TYR A 33 9.06 -1.72 8.34
N ILE A 34 8.55 -1.90 7.12
CA ILE A 34 9.26 -2.60 6.04
C ILE A 34 10.56 -1.87 5.67
N ILE A 35 10.51 -0.54 5.59
CA ILE A 35 11.67 0.27 5.26
C ILE A 35 12.70 0.20 6.39
N GLU A 36 12.31 0.51 7.61
CA GLU A 36 13.21 0.62 8.77
C GLU A 36 13.89 -0.69 9.14
N ASN A 37 13.22 -1.84 8.91
CA ASN A 37 13.77 -3.16 9.26
C ASN A 37 14.67 -3.76 8.15
N HIS A 38 14.83 -3.09 7.02
CA HIS A 38 15.73 -3.57 5.97
C HIS A 38 17.17 -3.06 6.16
N VAL A 39 18.16 -3.91 5.90
CA VAL A 39 19.58 -3.56 6.12
C VAL A 39 20.06 -2.37 5.26
N ALA A 40 19.48 -2.18 4.08
CA ALA A 40 19.77 -1.05 3.19
C ALA A 40 19.20 0.31 3.67
N ALA A 41 18.34 0.31 4.70
CA ALA A 41 17.60 1.51 5.13
C ALA A 41 18.50 2.68 5.58
N PRO A 42 19.56 2.48 6.41
CA PRO A 42 20.40 3.60 6.83
C PRO A 42 21.10 4.28 5.65
N LEU A 43 21.57 3.48 4.69
CA LEU A 43 22.26 3.98 3.50
C LEU A 43 21.31 4.78 2.60
N LEU A 44 20.11 4.25 2.35
CA LEU A 44 19.10 4.93 1.55
C LEU A 44 18.57 6.20 2.22
N SER A 45 18.41 6.19 3.55
CA SER A 45 18.03 7.37 4.34
C SER A 45 19.08 8.48 4.21
N ASN A 46 20.37 8.14 4.33
CA ASN A 46 21.46 9.10 4.15
C ASN A 46 21.50 9.66 2.72
N ARG A 47 21.30 8.80 1.71
CA ARG A 47 21.22 9.24 0.30
C ARG A 47 20.03 10.16 0.06
N ALA A 48 18.86 9.84 0.62
CA ALA A 48 17.67 10.68 0.52
C ALA A 48 17.89 12.06 1.17
N ALA A 49 18.51 12.07 2.37
CA ALA A 49 18.88 13.29 3.08
C ALA A 49 19.87 14.17 2.29
N SER A 50 20.91 13.57 1.69
CA SER A 50 21.88 14.29 0.85
C SER A 50 21.25 14.95 -0.39
N GLN A 51 20.13 14.42 -0.86
CA GLN A 51 19.37 14.94 -1.99
C GLN A 51 18.19 15.83 -1.57
N SER A 52 18.01 16.06 -0.27
CA SER A 52 16.87 16.79 0.30
C SER A 52 15.51 16.25 -0.18
N ILE A 53 15.36 14.93 -0.28
CA ILE A 53 14.11 14.25 -0.64
C ILE A 53 13.71 13.23 0.43
N SER A 54 12.44 12.83 0.43
CA SER A 54 11.98 11.73 1.26
C SER A 54 12.50 10.38 0.75
N ILE A 55 12.65 9.41 1.65
CA ILE A 55 13.03 8.04 1.31
C ILE A 55 12.05 7.42 0.30
N TYR A 56 10.75 7.67 0.43
CA TYR A 56 9.75 7.18 -0.54
C TYR A 56 9.98 7.76 -1.95
N LYS A 57 10.36 9.04 -2.05
CA LYS A 57 10.66 9.65 -3.36
C LYS A 57 11.92 9.04 -3.98
N LEU A 58 12.92 8.70 -3.16
CA LEU A 58 14.12 8.00 -3.60
C LEU A 58 13.77 6.58 -4.10
N LEU A 59 13.01 5.81 -3.31
CA LEU A 59 12.56 4.45 -3.69
C LEU A 59 11.74 4.47 -4.98
N ASN A 60 10.83 5.43 -5.15
CA ASN A 60 10.05 5.60 -6.38
C ASN A 60 10.94 5.88 -7.60
N LYS A 61 11.97 6.72 -7.46
CA LYS A 61 12.94 6.97 -8.54
C LYS A 61 13.73 5.71 -8.90
N MET A 62 14.13 4.92 -7.90
CA MET A 62 14.83 3.66 -8.11
C MET A 62 13.96 2.66 -8.86
N LEU A 63 12.70 2.49 -8.45
CA LEU A 63 11.73 1.61 -9.11
C LEU A 63 11.50 1.99 -10.57
N LEU A 64 11.37 3.28 -10.87
CA LEU A 64 11.26 3.76 -12.26
C LEU A 64 12.52 3.40 -13.07
N SER A 65 13.70 3.63 -12.50
CA SER A 65 14.97 3.29 -13.15
C SER A 65 15.07 1.78 -13.42
N MET A 66 14.70 0.95 -12.45
CA MET A 66 14.66 -0.51 -12.57
C MET A 66 13.67 -0.99 -13.63
N SER A 67 12.49 -0.35 -13.71
CA SER A 67 11.49 -0.64 -14.75
C SER A 67 12.04 -0.41 -16.15
N HIS A 68 12.80 0.66 -16.35
CA HIS A 68 13.46 0.97 -17.61
C HIS A 68 14.60 -0.02 -17.91
N GLU A 69 15.46 -0.33 -16.93
CA GLU A 69 16.56 -1.29 -17.09
C GLU A 69 16.08 -2.68 -17.51
N GLN A 70 14.93 -3.13 -16.98
CA GLN A 70 14.37 -4.46 -17.24
C GLN A 70 13.39 -4.49 -18.43
N ASN A 71 13.14 -3.35 -19.10
CA ASN A 71 12.10 -3.21 -20.13
C ASN A 71 10.73 -3.75 -19.66
N SER A 72 10.39 -3.49 -18.39
CA SER A 72 9.15 -3.98 -17.79
C SER A 72 7.94 -3.29 -18.43
N PRO A 73 6.86 -4.02 -18.79
CA PRO A 73 5.69 -3.43 -19.45
C PRO A 73 4.97 -2.40 -18.57
N PHE A 74 5.04 -2.56 -17.25
CA PHE A 74 4.49 -1.63 -16.27
C PHE A 74 5.24 -1.74 -14.94
N LEU A 75 5.19 -0.69 -14.11
CA LEU A 75 5.94 -0.64 -12.86
C LEU A 75 5.61 -1.80 -11.92
N SER A 76 4.32 -2.19 -11.86
CA SER A 76 3.88 -3.28 -10.99
C SER A 76 4.35 -4.68 -11.39
N ALA A 77 4.90 -4.88 -12.60
CA ALA A 77 5.46 -6.17 -13.00
C ALA A 77 6.82 -6.44 -12.34
N LEU A 78 7.49 -5.42 -11.79
CA LEU A 78 8.74 -5.60 -11.06
C LEU A 78 8.63 -6.54 -9.85
N THR A 79 7.43 -6.68 -9.28
CA THR A 79 7.13 -7.51 -8.10
C THR A 79 6.38 -8.79 -8.48
N GLN A 80 6.56 -9.29 -9.70
CA GLN A 80 5.89 -10.51 -10.17
C GLN A 80 6.12 -11.71 -9.26
N ASP A 81 7.33 -11.84 -8.70
CA ASP A 81 7.70 -12.97 -7.84
C ASP A 81 7.70 -12.61 -6.35
N THR A 82 7.40 -11.36 -5.97
CA THR A 82 7.41 -10.89 -4.58
C THR A 82 6.04 -10.35 -4.18
N HIS A 83 5.45 -10.95 -3.15
CA HIS A 83 4.10 -10.61 -2.71
C HIS A 83 4.05 -10.37 -1.20
N VAL A 84 3.23 -9.41 -0.78
CA VAL A 84 3.03 -9.08 0.64
C VAL A 84 1.55 -9.14 0.99
N LEU A 85 1.21 -10.00 1.96
CA LEU A 85 -0.07 -9.93 2.68
C LEU A 85 0.09 -8.93 3.82
N PRO A 86 -0.65 -7.80 3.84
CA PRO A 86 -0.35 -6.68 4.73
C PRO A 86 -0.89 -6.81 6.17
N ASP A 87 -1.41 -7.98 6.56
CA ASP A 87 -2.06 -8.21 7.86
C ASP A 87 -1.07 -8.30 9.06
N PHE A 88 -0.02 -7.47 9.08
CA PHE A 88 1.01 -7.44 10.13
C PHE A 88 0.47 -7.02 11.50
N HIS A 89 -0.68 -6.34 11.52
CA HIS A 89 -1.38 -5.93 12.73
C HIS A 89 -2.84 -6.44 12.74
N GLY A 90 -3.04 -7.66 12.24
CA GLY A 90 -4.36 -8.25 12.07
C GLY A 90 -5.15 -7.62 10.92
N ASN A 91 -6.25 -8.27 10.56
CA ASN A 91 -7.15 -7.84 9.50
C ASN A 91 -8.44 -7.25 10.10
N ARG A 92 -8.57 -5.92 10.09
CA ARG A 92 -9.80 -5.26 10.58
C ARG A 92 -10.97 -5.46 9.63
N SER A 93 -10.71 -5.45 8.33
CA SER A 93 -11.72 -5.60 7.29
C SER A 93 -11.11 -6.21 6.04
N PRO A 94 -11.81 -7.09 5.33
CA PRO A 94 -13.16 -7.58 5.63
C PRO A 94 -13.22 -8.78 6.59
N MET A 95 -12.09 -9.40 6.94
CA MET A 95 -12.08 -10.66 7.69
C MET A 95 -12.35 -10.49 9.19
N ALA A 96 -12.13 -9.29 9.73
CA ALA A 96 -12.30 -8.98 11.16
C ALA A 96 -11.54 -9.94 12.09
N ASP A 97 -10.35 -10.37 11.67
CA ASP A 97 -9.48 -11.27 12.42
C ASP A 97 -8.26 -10.51 12.99
N PRO A 98 -8.26 -10.18 14.30
CA PRO A 98 -7.12 -9.51 14.94
C PRO A 98 -5.88 -10.41 15.08
N LYS A 99 -6.02 -11.73 14.88
CA LYS A 99 -4.91 -12.70 14.97
C LYS A 99 -4.23 -12.94 13.62
N ALA A 100 -4.81 -12.46 12.52
CA ALA A 100 -4.22 -12.55 11.19
C ALA A 100 -2.78 -12.00 11.19
N LYS A 101 -1.93 -12.61 10.37
CA LYS A 101 -0.51 -12.30 10.28
C LYS A 101 -0.14 -11.94 8.86
N GLY A 102 0.79 -11.00 8.76
CA GLY A 102 1.41 -10.65 7.50
C GLY A 102 2.26 -11.79 6.97
N VAL A 103 2.38 -11.84 5.64
CA VAL A 103 3.21 -12.82 4.93
C VAL A 103 4.01 -12.08 3.88
N ILE A 104 5.27 -12.44 3.74
CA ILE A 104 6.11 -12.01 2.62
C ILE A 104 6.53 -13.26 1.87
N CYS A 105 6.21 -13.32 0.58
CA CYS A 105 6.58 -14.40 -0.32
C CYS A 105 7.59 -13.90 -1.35
N GLY A 106 8.47 -14.80 -1.83
CA GLY A 106 9.45 -14.46 -2.87
C GLY A 106 10.76 -13.88 -2.37
N LEU A 107 11.10 -14.10 -1.10
CA LEU A 107 12.37 -13.64 -0.53
C LEU A 107 13.55 -14.43 -1.09
N THR A 108 14.64 -13.72 -1.36
CA THR A 108 15.95 -14.26 -1.72
C THR A 108 16.98 -13.79 -0.70
N LEU A 109 18.24 -14.20 -0.86
CA LEU A 109 19.35 -13.68 -0.04
C LEU A 109 19.81 -12.27 -0.46
N ASP A 110 19.12 -11.62 -1.40
CA ASP A 110 19.48 -10.27 -1.85
C ASP A 110 19.13 -9.21 -0.80
N THR A 111 20.16 -8.60 -0.25
CA THR A 111 20.06 -7.50 0.73
C THR A 111 20.36 -6.12 0.11
N SER A 112 20.34 -6.01 -1.21
CA SER A 112 20.65 -4.78 -1.94
C SER A 112 19.62 -3.67 -1.71
N GLU A 113 19.95 -2.46 -2.14
CA GLU A 113 18.98 -1.36 -2.18
C GLU A 113 17.81 -1.65 -3.13
N LYS A 114 18.06 -2.44 -4.20
CA LYS A 114 17.03 -2.84 -5.17
C LYS A 114 16.02 -3.79 -4.51
N SER A 115 16.46 -4.72 -3.66
CA SER A 115 15.54 -5.61 -2.96
C SER A 115 14.63 -4.86 -1.99
N LEU A 116 15.12 -3.82 -1.29
CA LEU A 116 14.25 -2.94 -0.51
C LEU A 116 13.22 -2.21 -1.38
N ALA A 117 13.63 -1.67 -2.53
CA ALA A 117 12.71 -0.99 -3.43
C ALA A 117 11.58 -1.93 -3.91
N LEU A 118 11.91 -3.17 -4.25
CA LEU A 118 10.92 -4.19 -4.64
C LEU A 118 9.99 -4.56 -3.48
N LEU A 119 10.53 -4.78 -2.27
CA LEU A 119 9.74 -5.11 -1.09
C LEU A 119 8.79 -3.97 -0.71
N TYR A 120 9.25 -2.72 -0.82
CA TYR A 120 8.42 -1.54 -0.67
C TYR A 120 7.27 -1.51 -1.69
N LEU A 121 7.55 -1.73 -2.97
CA LEU A 121 6.52 -1.77 -4.01
C LEU A 121 5.51 -2.91 -3.78
N ALA A 122 5.98 -4.10 -3.43
CA ALA A 122 5.12 -5.24 -3.13
C ALA A 122 4.21 -4.97 -1.92
N THR A 123 4.71 -4.23 -0.93
CA THR A 123 3.93 -3.78 0.23
C THR A 123 2.86 -2.77 -0.17
N VAL A 124 3.19 -1.78 -0.99
CA VAL A 124 2.22 -0.81 -1.55
C VAL A 124 1.11 -1.54 -2.31
N GLN A 125 1.47 -2.52 -3.13
CA GLN A 125 0.49 -3.35 -3.85
C GLN A 125 -0.37 -4.19 -2.92
N GLY A 126 0.21 -4.84 -1.91
CA GLY A 126 -0.53 -5.61 -0.91
C GLY A 126 -1.59 -4.78 -0.20
N ILE A 127 -1.24 -3.54 0.20
CA ILE A 127 -2.18 -2.55 0.76
C ILE A 127 -3.28 -2.20 -0.25
N ALA A 128 -2.92 -1.96 -1.51
CA ALA A 128 -3.88 -1.62 -2.56
C ALA A 128 -4.87 -2.78 -2.81
N TYR A 129 -4.38 -4.02 -2.83
CA TYR A 129 -5.23 -5.21 -2.94
C TYR A 129 -6.13 -5.39 -1.72
N GLY A 130 -5.64 -5.14 -0.50
CA GLY A 130 -6.48 -5.13 0.70
C GLY A 130 -7.60 -4.09 0.63
N THR A 131 -7.33 -2.92 0.05
CA THR A 131 -8.35 -1.88 -0.18
C THR A 131 -9.37 -2.32 -1.23
N ARG A 132 -8.91 -2.91 -2.33
CA ARG A 132 -9.78 -3.49 -3.35
C ARG A 132 -10.68 -4.59 -2.78
N HIS A 133 -10.14 -5.49 -1.95
CA HIS A 133 -10.91 -6.55 -1.30
C HIS A 133 -12.01 -5.98 -0.39
N ILE A 134 -11.74 -4.91 0.36
CA ILE A 134 -12.76 -4.20 1.13
C ILE A 134 -13.88 -3.68 0.22
N VAL A 135 -13.53 -3.02 -0.88
CA VAL A 135 -14.51 -2.46 -1.83
C VAL A 135 -15.37 -3.56 -2.45
N GLU A 136 -14.74 -4.63 -2.93
CA GLU A 136 -15.44 -5.78 -3.52
C GLU A 136 -16.38 -6.43 -2.49
N HIS A 137 -15.92 -6.59 -1.24
CA HIS A 137 -16.76 -7.11 -0.16
C HIS A 137 -17.96 -6.21 0.12
N CYS A 138 -17.77 -4.89 0.17
CA CYS A 138 -18.88 -3.94 0.35
C CYS A 138 -19.89 -4.01 -0.81
N ASN A 139 -19.38 -4.07 -2.05
CA ASN A 139 -20.20 -4.14 -3.25
C ASN A 139 -21.02 -5.43 -3.33
N ALA A 140 -20.45 -6.56 -2.91
CA ALA A 140 -21.16 -7.83 -2.82
C ALA A 140 -22.31 -7.82 -1.78
N HIS A 141 -22.24 -6.97 -0.77
CA HIS A 141 -23.25 -6.85 0.30
C HIS A 141 -24.20 -5.64 0.09
N GLY A 142 -24.34 -5.18 -1.16
CA GLY A 142 -25.35 -4.19 -1.54
C GLY A 142 -24.95 -2.73 -1.33
N HIS A 143 -23.70 -2.45 -0.92
CA HIS A 143 -23.17 -1.09 -0.91
C HIS A 143 -22.72 -0.70 -2.32
N LYS A 144 -22.82 0.58 -2.70
CA LYS A 144 -22.25 1.09 -3.96
C LYS A 144 -20.99 1.90 -3.66
N VAL A 145 -19.86 1.21 -3.58
CA VAL A 145 -18.55 1.84 -3.41
C VAL A 145 -17.88 1.90 -4.78
N LEU A 146 -17.78 3.12 -5.32
CA LEU A 146 -17.07 3.41 -6.57
C LEU A 146 -15.64 3.82 -6.23
N ILE A 147 -14.67 3.15 -6.86
CA ILE A 147 -13.30 3.65 -6.95
C ILE A 147 -13.28 4.55 -8.17
N CYS A 148 -12.89 5.82 -8.04
CA CYS A 148 -12.66 6.69 -9.19
C CYS A 148 -11.54 6.07 -10.05
N SER A 149 -11.92 5.39 -11.12
CA SER A 149 -11.04 5.11 -12.24
C SER A 149 -10.81 6.43 -12.98
N GLN A 150 -9.53 6.75 -13.24
CA GLN A 150 -9.16 7.82 -14.17
C GLN A 150 -9.74 7.57 -15.56
#